data_AF-A0A0P8X8L4-F1
#
_entry.id   AF-A0A0P8X8L4-F1
#
_cell.length_a   1.000
_cell.length_b   1.000
_cell.length_c   1.000
_cell.angle_alpha   90.00
_cell.angle_beta   90.00
_cell.angle_gamma   90.00
#
_symmetry.space_group_name_H-M   'P 1'
#
loop_
_entity.id
_entity.type
_entity.pdbx_description
1 polymer ?
#
loop_
_entity_poly.entity_id
_entity_poly.type
_entity_poly.pdbx_seq_one_letter_code
_entity_poly.pdbx_strand_id
1 'polypeptide(L)'
;MLSEQIDKKQFCPTLSDISDEHIKKVVNKLKGESDKETLANILEWQHRNIEYWKERWISAKFLFIWILVFVVLVILIVLKKLPFLLVFFLAVLFFGIPLFLLFYLLISYTNFYRNEKSLRKRIKKISKKILDTINLLGSVDPCKILEYKQAICRDYARFTASLLLNLYPEVYFAKFFSHVATGVKIDDTIYMIDQKLPICTLDKWLEVWNKEEITLYKLEKISKNGSIELKFSKVGQYPRNKTRNDYEEYLQKLECEINKMFGLNKPLKKGKPVKIKLKNFVQYWENDEIVQYSILRLLKNKIEAELCGNISRLAKIELVQLDKDLTLNIYLE
;
A
#
# COMPACT_ATOMS: atom_id res chain seq x y z
N MET A 1 21.75 -13.66 -8.77
CA MET A 1 21.25 -14.77 -7.92
C MET A 1 21.03 -14.36 -6.46
N LEU A 2 22.02 -13.87 -5.71
CA LEU A 2 21.83 -13.53 -4.28
C LEU A 2 20.79 -12.41 -4.03
N SER A 3 20.83 -11.34 -4.83
CA SER A 3 19.87 -10.23 -4.72
C SER A 3 18.42 -10.66 -4.98
N GLU A 4 18.21 -11.55 -5.93
CA GLU A 4 16.90 -12.08 -6.29
C GLU A 4 16.33 -12.99 -5.20
N GLN A 5 17.17 -13.78 -4.53
CA GLN A 5 16.76 -14.57 -3.36
C GLN A 5 16.36 -13.69 -2.17
N ILE A 6 17.11 -12.59 -1.94
CA ILE A 6 16.77 -11.60 -0.91
C ILE A 6 15.41 -10.95 -1.23
N ASP A 7 15.20 -10.55 -2.48
CA ASP A 7 13.97 -9.91 -2.93
C ASP A 7 12.77 -10.85 -2.84
N LYS A 8 12.95 -12.10 -3.28
CA LYS A 8 11.93 -13.15 -3.09
C LYS A 8 11.54 -13.28 -1.62
N LYS A 9 12.52 -13.33 -0.70
CA LYS A 9 12.22 -13.44 0.74
C LYS A 9 11.53 -12.19 1.31
N GLN A 10 11.72 -11.02 0.69
CA GLN A 10 11.22 -9.75 1.21
C GLN A 10 9.74 -9.50 0.95
N PHE A 11 9.20 -9.93 -0.19
CA PHE A 11 7.82 -9.58 -0.58
C PHE A 11 7.08 -10.68 -1.37
N CYS A 12 7.72 -11.80 -1.71
CA CYS A 12 7.04 -12.91 -2.37
C CYS A 12 6.22 -13.72 -1.34
N PRO A 13 4.94 -14.01 -1.61
CA PRO A 13 4.18 -14.94 -0.81
C PRO A 13 4.67 -16.38 -1.01
N THR A 14 4.40 -17.22 -0.02
CA THR A 14 4.59 -18.68 -0.11
C THR A 14 3.30 -19.38 -0.54
N LEU A 15 3.36 -20.67 -0.85
CA LEU A 15 2.16 -21.47 -1.10
C LEU A 15 1.25 -21.53 0.13
N SER A 16 1.82 -21.62 1.33
CA SER A 16 1.04 -21.59 2.59
C SER A 16 0.23 -20.31 2.69
N ASP A 17 0.84 -19.16 2.40
CA ASP A 17 0.18 -17.84 2.42
C ASP A 17 -1.02 -17.78 1.46
N ILE A 18 -0.89 -18.36 0.27
CA ILE A 18 -1.94 -18.34 -0.76
C ILE A 18 -3.05 -19.32 -0.40
N SER A 19 -2.67 -20.48 0.15
CA SER A 19 -3.59 -21.58 0.46
C SER A 19 -4.40 -21.38 1.75
N ASP A 20 -4.01 -20.41 2.58
CA ASP A 20 -4.62 -20.12 3.87
C ASP A 20 -6.13 -19.79 3.75
N GLU A 21 -6.93 -20.35 4.66
CA GLU A 21 -8.39 -20.23 4.65
C GLU A 21 -8.87 -18.80 4.91
N HIS A 22 -8.19 -18.03 5.76
CA HIS A 22 -8.54 -16.64 6.01
C HIS A 22 -8.31 -15.78 4.77
N ILE A 23 -7.20 -16.03 4.06
CA ILE A 23 -6.89 -15.34 2.79
C ILE A 23 -7.96 -15.69 1.75
N LYS A 24 -8.28 -16.97 1.55
CA LYS A 24 -9.35 -17.39 0.63
C LYS A 24 -10.70 -16.78 0.97
N LYS A 25 -11.05 -16.71 2.26
CA LYS A 25 -12.29 -16.07 2.72
C LYS A 25 -12.34 -14.58 2.38
N VAL A 26 -11.22 -13.87 2.53
CA VAL A 26 -11.10 -12.46 2.12
C VAL A 26 -11.25 -12.36 0.60
N VAL A 27 -10.55 -13.18 -0.18
CA VAL A 27 -10.63 -13.18 -1.65
C VAL A 27 -12.07 -13.39 -2.12
N ASN A 28 -12.76 -14.41 -1.61
CA ASN A 28 -14.15 -14.71 -2.00
C ASN A 28 -15.11 -13.56 -1.69
N LYS A 29 -14.83 -12.76 -0.64
CA LYS A 29 -15.61 -11.58 -0.31
C LYS A 29 -15.33 -10.39 -1.23
N LEU A 30 -14.10 -10.28 -1.74
CA LEU A 30 -13.65 -9.13 -2.52
C LEU A 30 -13.79 -9.31 -4.03
N LYS A 31 -13.96 -10.55 -4.50
CA LYS A 31 -14.21 -10.87 -5.90
C LYS A 31 -15.52 -10.21 -6.36
N GLY A 32 -15.41 -9.32 -7.33
CA GLY A 32 -16.54 -8.70 -8.02
C GLY A 32 -16.98 -9.47 -9.26
N GLU A 33 -17.91 -8.91 -10.02
CA GLU A 33 -18.39 -9.46 -11.30
C GLU A 33 -17.40 -9.21 -12.45
N SER A 34 -16.52 -8.23 -12.28
CA SER A 34 -15.49 -7.84 -13.26
C SER A 34 -14.12 -7.63 -12.61
N ASP A 35 -13.06 -7.57 -13.43
CA ASP A 35 -11.70 -7.30 -12.94
C ASP A 35 -11.59 -5.90 -12.32
N LYS A 36 -12.11 -4.86 -12.98
CA LYS A 36 -12.12 -3.48 -12.45
C LYS A 36 -12.79 -3.39 -11.09
N GLU A 37 -13.89 -4.12 -10.89
CA GLU A 37 -14.58 -4.18 -9.62
C GLU A 37 -13.78 -4.94 -8.57
N THR A 38 -13.25 -6.10 -8.93
CA THR A 38 -12.42 -6.93 -8.04
C THR A 38 -11.20 -6.18 -7.53
N LEU A 39 -10.46 -5.50 -8.41
CA LEU A 39 -9.29 -4.72 -8.03
C LEU A 39 -9.65 -3.52 -7.16
N ALA A 40 -10.75 -2.82 -7.48
CA ALA A 40 -11.22 -1.70 -6.67
C ALA A 40 -11.65 -2.16 -5.27
N ASN A 41 -12.37 -3.29 -5.16
CA ASN A 41 -12.77 -3.89 -3.89
C ASN A 41 -11.56 -4.25 -3.03
N ILE A 42 -10.49 -4.79 -3.63
CA ILE A 42 -9.23 -5.08 -2.93
C ILE A 42 -8.63 -3.80 -2.32
N LEU A 43 -8.44 -2.74 -3.11
CA LEU A 43 -7.83 -1.50 -2.62
C LEU A 43 -8.70 -0.79 -1.57
N GLU A 44 -10.01 -0.74 -1.77
CA GLU A 44 -10.92 -0.17 -0.78
C GLU A 44 -10.90 -0.95 0.53
N TRP A 45 -10.91 -2.28 0.46
CA TRP A 45 -10.84 -3.11 1.64
C TRP A 45 -9.50 -2.93 2.36
N GLN A 46 -8.38 -2.91 1.63
CA GLN A 46 -7.06 -2.66 2.21
C GLN A 46 -6.99 -1.29 2.89
N HIS A 47 -7.48 -0.24 2.23
CA HIS A 47 -7.48 1.11 2.78
C HIS A 47 -8.30 1.21 4.08
N ARG A 48 -9.44 0.51 4.16
CA ARG A 48 -10.33 0.53 5.33
C ARG A 48 -9.86 -0.36 6.48
N ASN A 49 -9.10 -1.42 6.18
CA ASN A 49 -8.79 -2.47 7.17
C ASN A 49 -7.31 -2.55 7.55
N ILE A 50 -6.40 -1.92 6.81
CA ILE A 50 -4.97 -1.98 7.06
C ILE A 50 -4.41 -0.57 7.11
N GLU A 51 -3.83 -0.22 8.25
CA GLU A 51 -3.11 1.03 8.46
C GLU A 51 -1.61 0.89 8.16
N TYR A 52 -0.96 2.03 7.89
CA TYR A 52 0.48 2.03 7.73
C TYR A 52 1.18 1.77 9.07
N TRP A 53 2.06 0.77 9.12
CA TRP A 53 2.78 0.38 10.33
C TRP A 53 3.99 1.31 10.60
N LYS A 54 3.70 2.49 11.13
CA LYS A 54 4.67 3.55 11.42
C LYS A 54 5.81 3.05 12.32
N GLU A 55 5.49 2.34 13.39
CA GLU A 55 6.47 1.84 14.37
C GLU A 55 7.49 0.91 13.71
N ARG A 56 7.04 0.00 12.83
CA ARG A 56 7.91 -0.91 12.07
C ARG A 56 8.84 -0.14 11.14
N TRP A 57 8.31 0.83 10.40
CA TRP A 57 9.13 1.62 9.48
C TRP A 57 10.16 2.48 10.19
N ILE A 58 9.76 3.18 11.26
CA ILE A 58 10.66 4.02 12.08
C ILE A 58 11.73 3.14 12.71
N SER A 59 11.34 2.03 13.36
CA SER A 59 12.27 1.09 13.99
C SER A 59 13.26 0.54 12.98
N ALA A 60 12.80 0.22 11.75
CA ALA A 60 13.67 -0.33 10.73
C ALA A 60 14.74 0.66 10.26
N LYS A 61 14.34 1.92 9.99
CA LYS A 61 15.28 2.99 9.64
C LYS A 61 16.26 3.28 10.77
N PHE A 62 15.74 3.37 11.99
CA PHE A 62 16.53 3.63 13.18
C PHE A 62 17.60 2.54 13.39
N LEU A 63 17.21 1.26 13.38
CA LEU A 63 18.12 0.14 13.55
C LEU A 63 19.18 0.07 12.44
N PHE A 64 18.82 0.39 11.19
CA PHE A 64 19.79 0.43 10.10
C PHE A 64 20.86 1.52 10.32
N ILE A 65 20.45 2.75 10.64
CA ILE A 65 21.37 3.85 10.96
C ILE A 65 22.22 3.49 12.18
N TRP A 66 21.60 2.86 13.18
CA TRP A 66 22.28 2.44 14.40
C TRP A 66 23.39 1.43 14.16
N ILE A 67 23.14 0.43 13.30
CA ILE A 67 24.15 -0.55 12.89
C ILE A 67 25.30 0.14 12.15
N LEU A 68 25.02 1.11 11.27
CA LEU A 68 26.07 1.86 10.57
C LEU A 68 26.94 2.67 11.54
N VAL A 69 26.33 3.39 12.47
CA VAL A 69 27.05 4.16 13.51
C VAL A 69 27.90 3.22 14.37
N PHE A 70 27.37 2.05 14.72
CA PHE A 70 28.11 1.04 15.48
C PHE A 70 29.35 0.54 14.74
N VAL A 71 29.23 0.22 13.45
CA VAL A 71 30.35 -0.24 12.64
C VAL A 71 31.45 0.82 12.57
N VAL A 72 31.09 2.08 12.32
CA VAL A 72 32.05 3.20 12.31
C VAL A 72 32.72 3.35 13.68
N LEU A 73 31.95 3.26 14.76
CA LEU A 73 32.48 3.36 16.12
C LEU A 73 33.50 2.25 16.43
N VAL A 74 33.17 1.00 16.08
CA VAL A 74 34.09 -0.15 16.25
C VAL A 74 35.39 0.08 15.49
N ILE A 75 35.33 0.59 14.25
CA ILE A 75 36.53 0.92 13.46
C ILE A 75 37.39 1.97 14.17
N LEU A 76 36.78 3.05 14.68
CA LEU A 76 37.51 4.12 15.38
C LEU A 76 38.17 3.63 16.68
N ILE A 77 37.50 2.74 17.42
CA ILE A 77 38.04 2.11 18.64
C ILE A 77 39.25 1.24 18.29
N VAL A 78 39.14 0.39 17.25
CA VAL A 78 40.23 -0.49 16.80
C VAL A 78 41.46 0.32 16.37
N LEU A 79 41.26 1.47 15.73
CA LEU A 79 42.35 2.38 15.33
C LEU A 79 42.94 3.18 16.50
N LYS A 80 42.50 2.96 17.74
CA LYS A 80 42.93 3.67 18.97
C LYS A 80 42.82 5.20 18.86
N LYS A 81 41.86 5.69 18.07
CA LYS A 81 41.68 7.13 17.83
C LYS A 81 40.79 7.83 18.86
N LEU A 82 40.22 7.09 19.82
CA LEU A 82 39.23 7.61 20.77
C LEU A 82 39.70 7.52 22.23
N PRO A 83 39.53 8.58 23.04
CA PRO A 83 39.80 8.54 24.46
C PRO A 83 38.78 7.65 25.20
N PHE A 84 39.23 6.99 26.27
CA PHE A 84 38.42 6.03 27.03
C PHE A 84 37.07 6.59 27.51
N LEU A 85 37.06 7.83 28.02
CA LEU A 85 35.84 8.47 28.51
C LEU A 85 34.77 8.60 27.40
N LEU A 86 35.19 8.92 26.18
CA LEU A 86 34.27 9.02 25.03
C LEU A 86 33.71 7.64 24.65
N VAL A 87 34.53 6.59 24.71
CA VAL A 87 34.06 5.21 24.48
C VAL A 87 33.00 4.82 25.50
N PHE A 88 33.17 5.18 26.77
CA PHE A 88 32.17 4.93 27.80
C PHE A 88 30.83 5.62 27.52
N PHE A 89 30.83 6.92 27.21
CA PHE A 89 29.61 7.65 26.86
C PHE A 89 28.91 7.04 25.63
N LEU A 90 29.69 6.68 24.62
CA LEU A 90 29.16 6.04 23.41
C LEU A 90 28.57 4.67 23.72
N ALA A 91 29.17 3.88 24.63
CA ALA A 91 28.60 2.62 25.08
C ALA A 91 27.26 2.84 25.81
N VAL A 92 27.14 3.83 26.69
CA VAL A 92 25.88 4.16 27.38
C VAL A 92 24.79 4.53 26.37
N LEU A 93 25.09 5.38 25.40
CA LEU A 93 24.15 5.68 24.31
C LEU A 93 23.83 4.42 23.49
N PHE A 94 24.83 3.57 23.27
CA PHE A 94 24.72 2.36 22.48
C PHE A 94 23.71 1.35 23.05
N PHE A 95 23.65 1.24 24.37
CA PHE A 95 22.68 0.38 25.04
C PHE A 95 21.39 1.11 25.42
N GLY A 96 21.48 2.40 25.76
CA GLY A 96 20.36 3.21 26.20
C GLY A 96 19.31 3.40 25.12
N ILE A 97 19.70 3.70 23.88
CA ILE A 97 18.72 4.00 22.83
C ILE A 97 17.91 2.76 22.40
N PRO A 98 18.50 1.58 22.14
CA PRO A 98 17.73 0.37 21.86
C PRO A 98 16.79 -0.03 23.01
N LEU A 99 17.22 0.16 24.25
CA LEU A 99 16.39 -0.09 25.42
C LEU A 99 15.19 0.87 25.48
N PHE A 100 15.43 2.15 25.21
CA PHE A 100 14.36 3.15 25.10
C PHE A 100 13.37 2.81 23.97
N LEU A 101 13.87 2.41 22.80
CA LEU A 101 13.01 1.98 21.69
C LEU A 101 12.17 0.75 22.06
N LEU A 102 12.78 -0.23 22.73
CA LEU A 102 12.05 -1.42 23.21
C LEU A 102 10.95 -1.03 24.19
N PHE A 103 11.24 -0.13 25.14
CA PHE A 103 10.26 0.37 26.10
C PHE A 103 9.13 1.16 25.42
N TYR A 104 9.46 2.00 24.45
CA TYR A 104 8.49 2.71 23.61
C TYR A 104 7.55 1.72 22.88
N LEU A 105 8.09 0.68 22.24
CA LEU A 105 7.30 -0.34 21.56
C LEU A 105 6.43 -1.13 22.55
N LEU A 106 6.95 -1.46 23.73
CA LEU A 106 6.18 -2.10 24.80
C LEU A 106 4.97 -1.24 25.19
N ILE A 107 5.16 0.06 25.44
CA ILE A 107 4.07 0.98 25.79
C ILE A 107 3.05 1.06 24.64
N SER A 108 3.52 1.32 23.41
CA SER A 108 2.65 1.47 22.24
C SER A 108 1.76 0.24 22.02
N TYR A 109 2.34 -0.97 22.06
CA TYR A 109 1.59 -2.20 21.84
C TYR A 109 0.80 -2.69 23.05
N THR A 110 1.13 -2.22 24.26
CA THR A 110 0.33 -2.49 25.46
C THR A 110 -1.08 -1.93 25.29
N ASN A 111 -1.23 -0.74 24.68
CA ASN A 111 -2.53 -0.15 24.40
C ASN A 111 -3.34 -0.98 23.39
N PHE A 112 -2.68 -1.52 22.35
CA PHE A 112 -3.31 -2.34 21.32
C PHE A 112 -3.97 -3.61 21.88
N TYR A 113 -3.37 -4.23 22.89
CA TYR A 113 -3.86 -5.47 23.52
C TYR A 113 -4.49 -5.25 24.90
N ARG A 114 -5.00 -4.05 25.20
CA ARG A 114 -5.59 -3.72 26.51
C ARG A 114 -6.81 -4.59 26.87
N ASN A 115 -7.56 -5.04 25.87
CA ASN A 115 -8.78 -5.83 26.08
C ASN A 115 -8.50 -7.33 26.33
N GLU A 116 -7.24 -7.77 26.25
CA GLU A 116 -6.87 -9.16 26.51
C GLU A 116 -6.86 -9.43 28.03
N LYS A 117 -7.82 -10.24 28.51
CA LYS A 117 -8.00 -10.53 29.94
C LYS A 117 -6.80 -11.25 30.58
N SER A 118 -6.12 -12.10 29.82
CA SER A 118 -4.99 -12.89 30.34
C SER A 118 -3.67 -12.15 30.15
N LEU A 119 -3.02 -11.79 31.25
CA LEU A 119 -1.72 -11.12 31.25
C LEU A 119 -0.65 -11.91 30.49
N ARG A 120 -0.60 -13.24 30.67
CA ARG A 120 0.34 -14.12 29.93
C ARG A 120 0.09 -14.08 28.42
N LYS A 121 -1.17 -14.13 27.97
CA LYS A 121 -1.52 -14.04 26.54
C LYS A 121 -1.17 -12.66 25.98
N ARG A 122 -1.43 -11.59 26.75
CA ARG A 122 -1.10 -10.21 26.38
C ARG A 122 0.40 -10.04 26.17
N ILE A 123 1.23 -10.45 27.12
CA ILE A 123 2.69 -10.38 27.00
C ILE A 123 3.18 -11.17 25.78
N LYS A 124 2.64 -12.38 25.55
CA LYS A 124 3.00 -13.20 24.38
C LYS A 124 2.65 -12.52 23.05
N LYS A 125 1.49 -11.86 22.95
CA LYS A 125 1.08 -11.12 21.75
C LYS A 125 1.96 -9.89 21.52
N ILE A 126 2.23 -9.13 22.58
CA ILE A 126 3.11 -7.96 22.54
C ILE A 126 4.52 -8.37 22.09
N SER A 127 5.12 -9.38 22.72
CA SER A 127 6.47 -9.83 22.37
C SER A 127 6.54 -10.33 20.93
N LYS A 128 5.54 -11.08 20.46
CA LYS A 128 5.42 -11.49 19.05
C LYS A 128 5.38 -10.28 18.11
N LYS A 129 4.54 -9.28 18.39
CA LYS A 129 4.43 -8.07 17.57
C LYS A 129 5.72 -7.24 17.59
N ILE A 130 6.42 -7.14 18.72
CA ILE A 130 7.75 -6.50 18.80
C ILE A 130 8.76 -7.26 17.92
N LEU A 131 8.82 -8.59 18.04
CA LEU A 131 9.72 -9.42 17.23
C LEU A 131 9.45 -9.24 15.74
N ASP A 132 8.17 -9.18 15.36
CA ASP A 132 7.79 -8.88 13.99
C ASP A 132 8.24 -7.46 13.60
N THR A 133 8.05 -6.45 14.46
CA THR A 133 8.44 -5.04 14.23
C THR A 133 9.94 -4.90 13.93
N ILE A 134 10.79 -5.60 14.69
CA ILE A 134 12.25 -5.54 14.54
C ILE A 134 12.76 -6.44 13.41
N ASN A 135 11.91 -7.24 12.76
CA ASN A 135 12.32 -8.04 11.60
C ASN A 135 12.56 -7.13 10.38
N LEU A 136 13.79 -6.64 10.26
CA LEU A 136 14.22 -5.65 9.28
C LEU A 136 14.14 -6.13 7.83
N LEU A 137 14.40 -7.42 7.61
CA LEU A 137 14.67 -7.99 6.30
C LEU A 137 13.46 -8.73 5.70
N GLY A 138 12.43 -9.05 6.49
CA GLY A 138 11.27 -9.80 6.03
C GLY A 138 9.99 -8.97 5.91
N SER A 139 9.10 -9.40 5.02
CA SER A 139 7.68 -9.09 5.14
C SER A 139 7.04 -9.92 6.26
N VAL A 140 5.96 -9.41 6.81
CA VAL A 140 5.08 -10.14 7.71
C VAL A 140 4.20 -11.11 6.91
N ASP A 141 3.88 -12.23 7.55
CA ASP A 141 2.92 -13.21 7.03
C ASP A 141 1.54 -12.54 6.78
N PRO A 142 0.87 -12.80 5.65
CA PRO A 142 -0.46 -12.28 5.35
C PRO A 142 -1.50 -12.44 6.47
N CYS A 143 -1.50 -13.56 7.18
CA CYS A 143 -2.44 -13.82 8.29
C CYS A 143 -2.16 -12.92 9.49
N LYS A 144 -0.89 -12.61 9.75
CA LYS A 144 -0.51 -11.62 10.77
C LYS A 144 -0.89 -10.20 10.34
N ILE A 145 -0.89 -9.88 9.04
CA ILE A 145 -1.38 -8.58 8.55
C ILE A 145 -2.88 -8.44 8.83
N LEU A 146 -3.66 -9.50 8.62
CA LEU A 146 -5.08 -9.54 9.00
C LEU A 146 -5.28 -9.39 10.52
N GLU A 147 -4.43 -10.02 11.33
CA GLU A 147 -4.46 -9.91 12.80
C GLU A 147 -4.11 -8.49 13.28
N TYR A 148 -3.04 -7.92 12.72
CA TYR A 148 -2.47 -6.65 13.17
C TYR A 148 -3.15 -5.43 12.57
N LYS A 149 -3.81 -5.59 11.42
CA LYS A 149 -4.37 -4.48 10.63
C LYS A 149 -3.34 -3.38 10.34
N GLN A 150 -2.07 -3.77 10.23
CA GLN A 150 -0.95 -2.86 10.03
C GLN A 150 0.07 -3.48 9.07
N ALA A 151 0.57 -2.69 8.11
CA ALA A 151 1.53 -3.14 7.10
C ALA A 151 2.46 -1.99 6.63
N ILE A 152 3.66 -2.32 6.15
CA ILE A 152 4.50 -1.44 5.32
C ILE A 152 4.49 -1.91 3.86
N CYS A 153 5.13 -1.18 2.94
CA CYS A 153 5.02 -1.44 1.49
C CYS A 153 5.28 -2.90 1.08
N ARG A 154 6.32 -3.55 1.62
CA ARG A 154 6.62 -4.98 1.36
C ARG A 154 5.58 -5.95 1.93
N ASP A 155 4.97 -5.59 3.06
CA ASP A 155 3.90 -6.37 3.68
C ASP A 155 2.63 -6.25 2.81
N TYR A 156 2.29 -5.03 2.37
CA TYR A 156 1.21 -4.80 1.41
C TYR A 156 1.44 -5.55 0.10
N ALA A 157 2.64 -5.51 -0.47
CA ALA A 157 2.94 -6.20 -1.72
C ALA A 157 2.74 -7.73 -1.56
N ARG A 158 3.29 -8.33 -0.50
CA ARG A 158 3.10 -9.76 -0.23
C ARG A 158 1.64 -10.12 0.00
N PHE A 159 0.94 -9.36 0.84
CA PHE A 159 -0.47 -9.58 1.13
C PHE A 159 -1.33 -9.47 -0.14
N THR A 160 -1.11 -8.43 -0.93
CA THR A 160 -1.81 -8.20 -2.20
C THR A 160 -1.53 -9.32 -3.19
N ALA A 161 -0.28 -9.77 -3.28
CA ALA A 161 0.08 -10.91 -4.13
C ALA A 161 -0.61 -12.20 -3.67
N SER A 162 -0.73 -12.47 -2.37
CA SER A 162 -1.49 -13.61 -1.86
C SER A 162 -2.97 -13.56 -2.25
N LEU A 163 -3.58 -12.37 -2.24
CA LEU A 163 -4.95 -12.19 -2.71
C LEU A 163 -5.07 -12.40 -4.22
N LEU A 164 -4.26 -11.68 -5.01
CA LEU A 164 -4.32 -11.70 -6.46
C LEU A 164 -3.98 -13.06 -7.04
N LEU A 165 -3.03 -13.78 -6.47
CA LEU A 165 -2.71 -15.12 -6.94
C LEU A 165 -3.91 -16.06 -6.79
N ASN A 166 -4.77 -15.92 -5.79
CA ASN A 166 -6.02 -16.71 -5.72
C ASN A 166 -7.02 -16.42 -6.85
N LEU A 167 -6.85 -15.31 -7.57
CA LEU A 167 -7.74 -14.85 -8.65
C LEU A 167 -7.11 -14.96 -10.04
N TYR A 168 -5.80 -14.80 -10.14
CA TYR A 168 -5.03 -14.70 -11.37
C TYR A 168 -3.86 -15.69 -11.38
N PRO A 169 -3.45 -16.19 -12.56
CA PRO A 169 -2.36 -17.16 -12.67
C PRO A 169 -0.98 -16.57 -12.34
N GLU A 170 -0.82 -15.26 -12.50
CA GLU A 170 0.44 -14.55 -12.32
C GLU A 170 0.23 -13.16 -11.71
N VAL A 171 1.27 -12.67 -11.04
CA VAL A 171 1.35 -11.31 -10.51
C VAL A 171 2.74 -10.72 -10.77
N TYR A 172 2.81 -9.40 -10.76
CA TYR A 172 4.03 -8.64 -10.99
C TYR A 172 4.41 -7.85 -9.74
N PHE A 173 5.69 -7.63 -9.51
CA PHE A 173 6.19 -6.74 -8.47
C PHE A 173 7.04 -5.64 -9.09
N ALA A 174 6.61 -4.40 -8.91
CA ALA A 174 7.37 -3.21 -9.27
C ALA A 174 8.18 -2.74 -8.06
N LYS A 175 9.51 -2.67 -8.18
CA LYS A 175 10.41 -2.36 -7.06
C LYS A 175 11.38 -1.22 -7.40
N PHE A 176 11.54 -0.30 -6.44
CA PHE A 176 12.67 0.62 -6.34
C PHE A 176 13.11 0.80 -4.88
N PHE A 177 14.17 1.57 -4.62
CA PHE A 177 14.92 1.59 -3.35
C PHE A 177 14.07 1.59 -2.06
N SER A 178 12.95 2.32 -2.03
CA SER A 178 12.15 2.50 -0.82
C SER A 178 10.72 1.97 -0.93
N HIS A 179 10.35 1.33 -2.04
CA HIS A 179 8.96 0.98 -2.33
C HIS A 179 8.84 -0.28 -3.18
N VAL A 180 7.77 -1.01 -2.95
CA VAL A 180 7.38 -2.16 -3.75
C VAL A 180 5.87 -2.20 -3.79
N ALA A 181 5.32 -2.43 -4.98
CA ALA A 181 3.89 -2.61 -5.21
C ALA A 181 3.66 -3.84 -6.06
N THR A 182 2.49 -4.46 -5.88
CA THR A 182 2.07 -5.63 -6.65
C THR A 182 1.16 -5.18 -7.78
N GLY A 183 1.30 -5.78 -8.95
CA GLY A 183 0.39 -5.58 -10.07
C GLY A 183 -0.13 -6.89 -10.64
N VAL A 184 -1.15 -6.78 -11.46
CA VAL A 184 -1.72 -7.88 -12.24
C VAL A 184 -1.74 -7.50 -13.72
N LYS A 185 -1.48 -8.46 -14.60
CA LYS A 185 -1.63 -8.27 -16.04
C LYS A 185 -3.06 -8.66 -16.44
N ILE A 186 -3.79 -7.72 -17.05
CA ILE A 186 -5.10 -7.94 -17.67
C ILE A 186 -4.96 -7.46 -19.11
N ASP A 187 -5.28 -8.33 -20.06
CA ASP A 187 -4.92 -8.18 -21.47
C ASP A 187 -3.42 -7.89 -21.62
N ASP A 188 -3.03 -6.77 -22.22
CA ASP A 188 -1.63 -6.36 -22.39
C ASP A 188 -1.15 -5.29 -21.39
N THR A 189 -1.98 -4.97 -20.39
CA THR A 189 -1.70 -3.89 -19.45
C THR A 189 -1.45 -4.42 -18.04
N ILE A 190 -0.39 -3.94 -17.39
CA ILE A 190 -0.11 -4.23 -15.97
C ILE A 190 -0.75 -3.12 -15.11
N TYR A 191 -1.68 -3.51 -14.25
CA TYR A 191 -2.37 -2.62 -13.31
C TYR A 191 -1.75 -2.73 -11.92
N MET A 192 -1.32 -1.61 -11.37
CA MET A 192 -0.63 -1.54 -10.09
C MET A 192 -1.61 -1.35 -8.93
N ILE A 193 -1.48 -2.21 -7.92
CA ILE A 193 -2.30 -2.27 -6.71
C ILE A 193 -1.45 -1.81 -5.53
N ASP A 194 -1.49 -0.50 -5.24
CA ASP A 194 -0.61 0.18 -4.29
C ASP A 194 -1.38 0.92 -3.18
N GLN A 195 -1.82 0.15 -2.17
CA GLN A 195 -2.44 0.58 -0.89
C GLN A 195 -3.78 1.32 -0.96
N LYS A 196 -3.99 2.22 -1.92
CA LYS A 196 -5.18 3.07 -2.04
C LYS A 196 -5.55 3.28 -3.49
N LEU A 197 -6.83 3.59 -3.71
CA LEU A 197 -7.31 4.10 -4.99
C LEU A 197 -6.64 5.46 -5.33
N PRO A 198 -6.54 5.81 -6.62
CA PRO A 198 -6.99 5.03 -7.78
C PRO A 198 -5.99 3.92 -8.18
N ILE A 199 -6.49 2.93 -8.93
CA ILE A 199 -5.64 1.97 -9.65
C ILE A 199 -4.95 2.74 -10.79
N CYS A 200 -3.69 2.41 -11.09
CA CYS A 200 -2.95 2.99 -12.20
C CYS A 200 -2.38 1.88 -13.08
N THR A 201 -2.17 2.14 -14.37
CA THR A 201 -1.27 1.31 -15.17
C THR A 201 0.17 1.42 -14.64
N LEU A 202 1.06 0.52 -15.05
CA LEU A 202 2.46 0.55 -14.64
C LEU A 202 3.15 1.87 -15.03
N ASP A 203 2.97 2.33 -16.27
CA ASP A 203 3.56 3.59 -16.76
C ASP A 203 3.03 4.80 -15.98
N LYS A 204 1.70 4.84 -15.74
CA LYS A 204 1.10 5.90 -14.94
C LYS A 204 1.55 5.87 -13.48
N TRP A 205 1.67 4.68 -12.89
CA TRP A 205 2.19 4.51 -11.54
C TRP A 205 3.64 5.03 -11.42
N LEU A 206 4.48 4.79 -12.44
CA LEU A 206 5.83 5.34 -12.51
C LEU A 206 5.83 6.87 -12.60
N GLU A 207 4.92 7.45 -13.36
CA GLU A 207 4.73 8.89 -13.45
C GLU A 207 4.35 9.50 -12.09
N VAL A 208 3.38 8.92 -11.38
CA VAL A 208 2.94 9.36 -10.05
C VAL A 208 4.11 9.33 -9.05
N TRP A 209 4.96 8.30 -9.12
CA TRP A 209 6.14 8.17 -8.25
C TRP A 209 7.37 8.95 -8.74
N ASN A 210 7.25 9.66 -9.86
CA ASN A 210 8.33 10.37 -10.54
C ASN A 210 9.57 9.46 -10.73
N LYS A 211 9.35 8.30 -11.35
CA LYS A 211 10.38 7.30 -11.67
C LYS A 211 10.46 7.08 -13.17
N GLU A 212 11.68 7.14 -13.70
CA GLU A 212 11.94 6.83 -15.11
C GLU A 212 12.15 5.34 -15.34
N GLU A 213 12.60 4.61 -14.33
CA GLU A 213 12.89 3.18 -14.44
C GLU A 213 12.68 2.49 -13.08
N ILE A 214 12.27 1.22 -13.12
CA ILE A 214 12.17 0.34 -11.97
C ILE A 214 12.64 -1.07 -12.32
N THR A 215 12.84 -1.89 -11.29
CA THR A 215 12.99 -3.33 -11.49
C THR A 215 11.64 -4.02 -11.40
N LEU A 216 11.32 -4.84 -12.41
CA LEU A 216 10.09 -5.62 -12.48
C LEU A 216 10.39 -7.10 -12.24
N TYR A 217 9.60 -7.73 -11.38
CA TYR A 217 9.61 -9.16 -11.11
C TYR A 217 8.27 -9.79 -11.47
N LYS A 218 8.28 -11.07 -11.80
CA LYS A 218 7.10 -11.87 -12.11
C LYS A 218 7.03 -13.06 -11.17
N LEU A 219 5.82 -13.38 -10.71
CA LEU A 219 5.51 -14.57 -9.92
C LEU A 219 4.35 -15.32 -10.54
N GLU A 220 4.62 -16.55 -10.98
CA GLU A 220 3.67 -17.40 -11.69
C GLU A 220 3.31 -18.62 -10.85
N LYS A 221 2.03 -19.01 -10.85
CA LYS A 221 1.61 -20.35 -10.42
C LYS A 221 1.78 -21.33 -11.57
N ILE A 222 2.55 -22.38 -11.34
CA ILE A 222 2.73 -23.45 -12.32
C ILE A 222 2.18 -24.74 -11.74
N SER A 223 1.27 -25.39 -12.46
CA SER A 223 0.85 -26.76 -12.14
C SER A 223 1.77 -27.75 -12.84
N LYS A 224 2.48 -28.59 -12.10
CA LYS A 224 3.31 -29.69 -12.63
C LYS A 224 2.98 -30.97 -11.89
N ASN A 225 2.61 -32.01 -12.63
CA ASN A 225 2.39 -33.36 -12.07
C ASN A 225 1.42 -33.37 -10.86
N GLY A 226 0.40 -32.50 -10.87
CA GLY A 226 -0.58 -32.39 -9.77
C GLY A 226 -0.12 -31.56 -8.56
N SER A 227 1.12 -31.05 -8.54
CA SER A 227 1.58 -30.09 -7.54
C SER A 227 1.56 -28.66 -8.10
N ILE A 228 1.27 -27.69 -7.23
CA ILE A 228 1.37 -26.26 -7.54
C ILE A 228 2.74 -25.77 -7.07
N GLU A 229 3.49 -25.15 -7.97
CA GLU A 229 4.76 -24.49 -7.69
C GLU A 229 4.66 -22.99 -7.97
N LEU A 230 5.46 -22.20 -7.24
CA LEU A 230 5.60 -20.76 -7.46
C LEU A 230 6.94 -20.46 -8.14
N LYS A 231 6.88 -19.99 -9.39
CA LYS A 231 8.06 -19.56 -10.13
C LYS A 231 8.21 -18.04 -10.00
N PHE A 232 9.24 -17.64 -9.26
CA PHE A 232 9.64 -16.24 -9.14
C PHE A 232 10.79 -15.97 -10.12
N SER A 233 10.69 -14.90 -10.90
CA SER A 233 11.73 -14.50 -11.85
C SER A 233 11.83 -12.99 -11.99
N LYS A 234 13.05 -12.48 -12.11
CA LYS A 234 13.30 -11.10 -12.52
C LYS A 234 12.97 -10.93 -14.00
N VAL A 235 12.04 -10.02 -14.34
CA VAL A 235 11.72 -9.68 -15.74
C VAL A 235 12.81 -8.81 -16.34
N GLY A 236 13.24 -7.79 -15.59
CA GLY A 236 14.27 -6.86 -16.04
C GLY A 236 14.10 -5.48 -15.42
N GLN A 237 14.77 -4.50 -16.02
CA GLN A 237 14.41 -3.11 -15.80
C GLN A 237 13.27 -2.73 -16.75
N TYR A 238 12.33 -1.93 -16.25
CA TYR A 238 11.20 -1.42 -17.02
C TYR A 238 11.30 0.10 -17.07
N PRO A 239 11.56 0.70 -18.25
CA PRO A 239 11.55 2.14 -18.43
C PRO A 239 10.11 2.66 -18.57
N ARG A 240 9.86 3.85 -18.04
CA ARG A 240 8.57 4.54 -18.17
C ARG A 240 8.36 5.00 -19.62
N ASN A 241 7.23 4.62 -20.21
CA ASN A 241 6.77 5.21 -21.46
C ASN A 241 6.02 6.51 -21.20
N LYS A 242 6.20 7.49 -22.09
CA LYS A 242 5.42 8.73 -22.03
C LYS A 242 4.03 8.48 -22.59
N THR A 243 3.03 8.62 -21.75
CA THR A 243 1.62 8.68 -22.18
C THR A 243 1.22 10.14 -22.43
N ARG A 244 0.53 10.38 -23.53
CA ARG A 244 -0.09 11.68 -23.82
C ARG A 244 -1.55 11.61 -23.35
N ASN A 245 -1.93 12.52 -22.48
CA ASN A 245 -3.29 12.59 -21.98
C ASN A 245 -4.03 13.79 -22.60
N ASP A 246 -5.25 13.55 -23.06
CA ASP A 246 -6.24 14.59 -23.33
C ASP A 246 -7.10 14.75 -22.07
N TYR A 247 -7.04 15.93 -21.46
CA TYR A 247 -7.58 16.17 -20.13
C TYR A 247 -9.01 16.70 -20.13
N GLU A 248 -9.40 17.46 -21.16
CA GLU A 248 -10.70 18.14 -21.18
C GLU A 248 -11.85 17.16 -21.43
N GLU A 249 -11.70 16.29 -22.44
CA GLU A 249 -12.70 15.26 -22.75
C GLU A 249 -12.92 14.31 -21.56
N TYR A 250 -11.83 13.96 -20.87
CA TYR A 250 -11.86 13.09 -19.71
C TYR A 250 -12.66 13.68 -18.54
N LEU A 251 -12.46 14.97 -18.25
CA LEU A 251 -13.15 15.65 -17.16
C LEU A 251 -14.66 15.68 -17.36
N GLN A 252 -15.10 15.97 -18.59
CA GLN A 252 -16.52 15.98 -18.95
C GLN A 252 -17.15 14.60 -18.83
N LYS A 253 -16.46 13.55 -19.30
CA LYS A 253 -16.91 12.16 -19.17
C LYS A 253 -17.03 11.76 -17.70
N LEU A 254 -16.04 12.11 -16.87
CA LEU A 254 -16.02 11.81 -15.44
C LEU A 254 -17.16 12.53 -14.69
N GLU A 255 -17.42 13.79 -15.02
CA GLU A 255 -18.55 14.54 -14.46
C GLU A 255 -19.90 13.89 -14.82
N CYS A 256 -20.06 13.46 -16.07
CA CYS A 256 -21.26 12.75 -16.51
C CYS A 256 -21.47 11.44 -15.71
N GLU A 257 -20.43 10.61 -15.63
CA GLU A 257 -20.48 9.30 -14.95
C GLU A 257 -20.72 9.44 -13.43
N ILE A 258 -20.11 10.43 -12.76
CA ILE A 258 -20.34 10.62 -11.33
C ILE A 258 -21.77 11.12 -11.05
N ASN A 259 -22.32 12.02 -11.87
CA ASN A 259 -23.72 12.46 -11.72
C ASN A 259 -24.69 11.31 -11.97
N LYS A 260 -24.45 10.50 -13.01
CA LYS A 260 -25.22 9.29 -13.30
C LYS A 260 -25.18 8.29 -12.14
N MET A 261 -24.01 8.08 -11.55
CA MET A 261 -23.83 7.18 -10.39
C MET A 261 -24.68 7.58 -9.18
N PHE A 262 -24.93 8.87 -9.00
CA PHE A 262 -25.80 9.40 -7.93
C PHE A 262 -27.25 9.64 -8.38
N GLY A 263 -27.62 9.31 -9.61
CA GLY A 263 -28.97 9.54 -10.14
C GLY A 263 -29.35 11.03 -10.28
N LEU A 264 -28.36 11.90 -10.51
CA LEU A 264 -28.53 13.35 -10.54
C LEU A 264 -28.91 13.81 -11.96
N ASN A 265 -30.20 14.08 -12.18
CA ASN A 265 -30.72 14.63 -13.44
C ASN A 265 -31.38 16.01 -13.27
N LYS A 266 -31.21 16.65 -12.11
CA LYS A 266 -31.97 17.85 -11.76
C LYS A 266 -31.31 19.14 -12.29
N PRO A 267 -32.09 20.10 -12.82
CA PRO A 267 -31.55 21.41 -13.18
C PRO A 267 -31.06 22.16 -11.93
N LEU A 268 -30.00 22.96 -12.12
CA LEU A 268 -29.33 23.74 -11.07
C LEU A 268 -30.32 24.57 -10.24
N LYS A 269 -30.36 24.35 -8.92
CA LYS A 269 -30.82 25.36 -7.97
C LYS A 269 -29.64 26.28 -7.62
N LYS A 270 -29.88 27.60 -7.66
CA LYS A 270 -28.90 28.62 -7.25
C LYS A 270 -28.60 28.47 -5.75
N GLY A 271 -27.52 27.78 -5.42
CA GLY A 271 -27.01 27.60 -4.06
C GLY A 271 -25.49 27.67 -4.04
N LYS A 272 -24.89 28.04 -2.89
CA LYS A 272 -23.45 27.99 -2.72
C LYS A 272 -23.00 26.51 -2.63
N PRO A 273 -22.08 26.04 -3.48
CA PRO A 273 -21.65 24.64 -3.43
C PRO A 273 -20.76 24.37 -2.22
N VAL A 274 -20.86 23.15 -1.69
CA VAL A 274 -19.84 22.58 -0.80
C VAL A 274 -18.66 22.15 -1.66
N LYS A 275 -17.45 22.65 -1.35
CA LYS A 275 -16.25 22.40 -2.14
C LYS A 275 -15.37 21.33 -1.48
N ILE A 276 -15.16 20.21 -2.16
CA ILE A 276 -14.18 19.20 -1.76
C ILE A 276 -12.96 19.33 -2.66
N LYS A 277 -11.79 19.59 -2.07
CA LYS A 277 -10.53 19.69 -2.83
C LYS A 277 -9.74 18.38 -2.76
N LEU A 278 -9.32 17.89 -3.92
CA LEU A 278 -8.44 16.75 -4.10
C LEU A 278 -7.10 17.24 -4.67
N LYS A 279 -6.09 17.29 -3.81
CA LYS A 279 -4.76 17.81 -4.17
C LYS A 279 -4.01 16.84 -5.08
N ASN A 280 -3.34 17.37 -6.11
CA ASN A 280 -2.56 16.63 -7.09
C ASN A 280 -3.35 15.46 -7.72
N PHE A 281 -4.66 15.59 -7.91
CA PHE A 281 -5.49 14.48 -8.38
C PHE A 281 -5.34 14.24 -9.89
N VAL A 282 -5.05 15.30 -10.65
CA VAL A 282 -4.88 15.28 -12.11
C VAL A 282 -3.78 14.31 -12.55
N GLN A 283 -2.77 14.09 -11.71
CA GLN A 283 -1.65 13.21 -12.04
C GLN A 283 -2.06 11.75 -12.25
N TYR A 284 -3.22 11.33 -11.73
CA TYR A 284 -3.74 9.97 -11.84
C TYR A 284 -4.60 9.73 -13.09
N TRP A 285 -4.86 10.77 -13.89
CA TRP A 285 -5.75 10.64 -15.04
C TRP A 285 -5.12 9.83 -16.17
N GLU A 286 -5.89 8.89 -16.70
CA GLU A 286 -5.48 8.01 -17.77
C GLU A 286 -6.73 7.55 -18.54
N ASN A 287 -6.66 7.53 -19.87
CA ASN A 287 -7.76 7.03 -20.68
C ASN A 287 -7.79 5.49 -20.69
N ASP A 288 -8.09 4.93 -19.52
CA ASP A 288 -8.16 3.51 -19.28
C ASP A 288 -9.42 3.19 -18.45
N GLU A 289 -10.14 2.13 -18.82
CA GLU A 289 -11.43 1.80 -18.21
C GLU A 289 -11.30 1.43 -16.72
N ILE A 290 -10.28 0.65 -16.35
CA ILE A 290 -10.04 0.22 -14.97
C ILE A 290 -9.65 1.42 -14.12
N VAL A 291 -8.76 2.27 -14.64
CA VAL A 291 -8.34 3.50 -13.97
C VAL A 291 -9.52 4.45 -13.78
N GLN A 292 -10.31 4.70 -14.82
CA GLN A 292 -11.53 5.52 -14.77
C GLN A 292 -12.53 5.02 -13.72
N TYR A 293 -12.81 3.72 -13.73
CA TYR A 293 -13.70 3.10 -12.76
C TYR A 293 -13.18 3.28 -11.33
N SER A 294 -11.88 3.10 -11.12
CA SER A 294 -11.25 3.25 -9.80
C SER A 294 -11.27 4.70 -9.30
N ILE A 295 -11.15 5.68 -10.20
CA ILE A 295 -11.30 7.12 -9.91
C ILE A 295 -12.73 7.42 -9.51
N LEU A 296 -13.73 6.94 -10.27
CA LEU A 296 -15.15 7.12 -9.95
C LEU A 296 -15.48 6.58 -8.56
N ARG A 297 -14.98 5.39 -8.22
CA ARG A 297 -15.12 4.79 -6.88
C ARG A 297 -14.50 5.67 -5.79
N LEU A 298 -13.30 6.21 -6.02
CA LEU A 298 -12.65 7.13 -5.08
C LEU A 298 -13.48 8.40 -4.86
N LEU A 299 -13.96 9.03 -5.93
CA LEU A 299 -14.79 10.24 -5.84
C LEU A 299 -16.08 9.95 -5.07
N LYS A 300 -16.77 8.86 -5.39
CA LYS A 300 -17.98 8.41 -4.69
C LYS A 300 -17.73 8.25 -3.19
N ASN A 301 -16.70 7.49 -2.82
CA ASN A 301 -16.31 7.27 -1.42
C ASN A 301 -16.00 8.58 -0.70
N LYS A 302 -15.35 9.53 -1.38
CA LYS A 302 -15.02 10.83 -0.80
C LYS A 302 -16.26 11.69 -0.59
N ILE A 303 -17.18 11.73 -1.55
CA ILE A 303 -18.46 12.44 -1.44
C ILE A 303 -19.28 11.86 -0.28
N GLU A 304 -19.42 10.53 -0.22
CA GLU A 304 -20.13 9.83 0.84
C GLU A 304 -19.56 10.15 2.23
N ALA A 305 -18.22 10.16 2.36
CA ALA A 305 -17.55 10.45 3.62
C ALA A 305 -17.71 11.91 4.08
N GLU A 306 -17.78 12.87 3.15
CA GLU A 306 -17.92 14.30 3.48
C GLU A 306 -19.38 14.71 3.70
N LEU A 307 -20.33 14.14 2.96
CA LEU A 307 -21.75 14.48 3.08
C LEU A 307 -22.50 13.68 4.14
N CYS A 308 -22.01 12.47 4.49
CA CYS A 308 -22.67 11.57 5.43
C CYS A 308 -24.17 11.41 5.11
N GLY A 309 -25.06 11.71 6.06
CA GLY A 309 -26.52 11.60 5.90
C GLY A 309 -27.15 12.60 4.93
N ASN A 310 -26.41 13.61 4.45
CA ASN A 310 -26.92 14.60 3.50
C ASN A 310 -26.86 14.15 2.04
N ILE A 311 -26.46 12.91 1.76
CA ILE A 311 -26.32 12.42 0.39
C ILE A 311 -27.63 12.41 -0.38
N SER A 312 -28.77 12.25 0.30
CA SER A 312 -30.11 12.32 -0.30
C SER A 312 -30.49 13.72 -0.79
N ARG A 313 -29.80 14.76 -0.30
CA ARG A 313 -30.00 16.15 -0.71
C ARG A 313 -29.12 16.54 -1.90
N LEU A 314 -28.30 15.62 -2.40
CA LEU A 314 -27.40 15.88 -3.51
C LEU A 314 -28.21 16.23 -4.77
N ALA A 315 -27.92 17.38 -5.36
CA ALA A 315 -28.62 17.89 -6.54
C ALA A 315 -27.76 17.80 -7.81
N LYS A 316 -26.49 18.22 -7.71
CA LYS A 316 -25.53 18.24 -8.81
C LYS A 316 -24.10 18.15 -8.28
N ILE A 317 -23.22 17.51 -9.04
CA ILE A 317 -21.77 17.57 -8.86
C ILE A 317 -21.16 18.22 -10.10
N GLU A 318 -20.32 19.23 -9.91
CA GLU A 318 -19.48 19.81 -10.96
C GLU A 318 -18.01 19.58 -10.63
N LEU A 319 -17.23 19.20 -11.63
CA LEU A 319 -15.81 18.97 -11.50
C LEU A 319 -15.04 20.15 -12.10
N VAL A 320 -14.22 20.80 -11.27
CA VAL A 320 -13.38 21.92 -11.71
C VAL A 320 -11.92 21.57 -11.47
N GLN A 321 -11.15 21.51 -12.54
CA GLN A 321 -9.70 21.39 -12.46
C GLN A 321 -9.07 22.76 -12.22
N LEU A 322 -8.14 22.84 -11.28
CA LEU A 322 -7.26 24.00 -11.07
C LEU A 322 -5.84 23.48 -10.98
N ASP A 323 -5.03 23.74 -12.01
CA ASP A 323 -3.68 23.21 -12.16
C ASP A 323 -3.63 21.67 -12.04
N LYS A 324 -3.06 21.17 -10.94
CA LYS A 324 -2.93 19.74 -10.61
C LYS A 324 -4.03 19.24 -9.68
N ASP A 325 -4.86 20.12 -9.15
CA ASP A 325 -5.89 19.82 -8.18
C ASP A 325 -7.25 19.64 -8.88
N LEU A 326 -8.08 18.77 -8.30
CA LEU A 326 -9.49 18.61 -8.69
C LEU A 326 -10.39 19.12 -7.57
N THR A 327 -11.32 20.01 -7.89
CA THR A 327 -12.33 20.49 -6.96
C THR A 327 -13.70 19.93 -7.36
N LEU A 328 -14.38 19.28 -6.41
CA LEU A 328 -15.75 18.87 -6.56
C LEU A 328 -16.64 19.96 -5.95
N ASN A 329 -17.44 20.61 -6.79
CA ASN A 329 -18.49 21.54 -6.36
C ASN A 329 -19.79 20.76 -6.21
N ILE A 330 -20.24 20.60 -4.98
CA ILE A 330 -21.42 19.82 -4.62
C ILE A 330 -22.58 20.75 -4.28
N TYR A 331 -23.66 20.64 -5.03
CA TYR A 331 -24.88 21.40 -4.80
C TYR A 331 -25.90 20.54 -4.06
N LEU A 332 -26.49 21.09 -3.00
CA LEU A 332 -27.50 20.43 -2.17
C LEU A 332 -28.86 21.14 -2.30
N GLU A 333 -29.95 20.38 -2.17
CA GLU A 333 -31.33 20.89 -2.15
C GLU A 333 -31.77 21.50 -0.82
#